data_AF-A0A7J8VBR6-F1
#
_entry.id   AF-A0A7J8VBR6-F1
#
_cell.length_a   1.000
_cell.length_b   1.000
_cell.length_c   1.000
_cell.angle_alpha   90.00
_cell.angle_beta   90.00
_cell.angle_gamma   90.00
#
_symmetry.space_group_name_H-M   'P 1'
#
loop_
_entity.id
_entity.type
_entity.pdbx_description
1 polymer ?
#
loop_
_entity_poly.entity_id
_entity_poly.type
_entity_poly.pdbx_seq_one_letter_code
_entity_poly.pdbx_strand_id
1 'polypeptide(L)'
;MKLEADDESKVKFSHFTGLHGERIVVGKYSLAPTLLTIVNNIIKVYDNFLAKSKMNPSTIETIYIMFCAFFKEITNLRHELVTEGLMLKWRDAIKNVLRIKFKVDFAMEHLKKISCAYISSMERQKLENVGLRISKLEAKLSAMKVEHAKISEQSKVFIDAAEEFNWNPVR
;
A
#
# COMPACT_ATOMS: atom_id res chain seq x y z
N MET A 1 -4.97 -5.66 -3.68
CA MET A 1 -4.04 -5.49 -4.82
C MET A 1 -3.54 -6.86 -5.31
N LYS A 2 -3.70 -7.18 -6.61
CA LYS A 2 -3.21 -8.45 -7.20
C LYS A 2 -1.86 -8.21 -7.90
N LEU A 3 -0.75 -8.51 -7.20
CA LEU A 3 0.60 -8.43 -7.79
C LEU A 3 0.85 -9.52 -8.83
N GLU A 4 0.23 -10.68 -8.66
CA GLU A 4 0.48 -11.86 -9.51
C GLU A 4 -0.35 -11.90 -10.80
N ALA A 5 -1.37 -11.05 -10.94
CA ALA A 5 -2.24 -11.02 -12.13
C ALA A 5 -1.45 -10.74 -13.41
N ASP A 6 -1.49 -11.66 -14.39
CA ASP A 6 -0.76 -11.54 -15.66
C ASP A 6 -1.52 -10.64 -16.66
N ASP A 7 -1.78 -9.40 -16.24
CA ASP A 7 -2.43 -8.40 -17.08
C ASP A 7 -1.43 -7.80 -18.10
N GLU A 8 -1.97 -7.14 -19.13
CA GLU A 8 -1.15 -6.35 -20.04
C GLU A 8 -0.45 -5.21 -19.29
N SER A 9 0.83 -4.99 -19.61
CA SER A 9 1.67 -4.00 -18.95
C SER A 9 1.23 -2.59 -19.35
N LYS A 10 0.93 -1.75 -18.35
CA LYS A 10 0.53 -0.36 -18.58
C LYS A 10 1.69 0.61 -18.40
N VAL A 11 2.85 0.14 -17.90
CA VAL A 11 4.00 1.01 -17.68
C VAL A 11 4.67 1.41 -18.99
N LYS A 12 4.98 2.71 -19.11
CA LYS A 12 5.69 3.29 -20.24
C LYS A 12 6.97 3.96 -19.74
N PHE A 13 7.92 4.15 -20.64
CA PHE A 13 9.18 4.84 -20.34
C PHE A 13 8.95 6.24 -19.74
N SER A 14 7.95 6.97 -20.24
CA SER A 14 7.58 8.31 -19.76
C SER A 14 7.00 8.33 -18.33
N HIS A 15 6.66 7.18 -17.75
CA HIS A 15 6.19 7.09 -16.35
C HIS A 15 7.34 7.18 -15.33
N PHE A 16 8.59 7.27 -15.80
CA PHE A 16 9.78 7.42 -14.98
C PHE A 16 10.46 8.76 -15.28
N THR A 17 10.84 9.46 -14.22
CA THR A 17 11.48 10.78 -14.32
C THR A 17 13.00 10.67 -14.44
N GLY A 18 13.63 11.58 -15.17
CA GLY A 18 15.10 11.68 -15.25
C GLY A 18 15.76 10.61 -16.12
N LEU A 19 15.03 10.07 -17.09
CA LEU A 19 15.53 9.10 -18.08
C LEU A 19 15.85 9.72 -19.46
N HIS A 20 15.44 10.97 -19.68
CA HIS A 20 15.71 11.71 -20.90
C HIS A 20 17.04 12.49 -20.77
N GLY A 21 17.66 12.80 -21.92
CA GLY A 21 18.90 13.58 -22.00
C GLY A 21 20.14 12.74 -22.27
N GLU A 22 21.28 13.20 -21.76
CA GLU A 22 22.59 12.57 -21.92
C GLU A 22 22.59 11.11 -21.42
N ARG A 23 23.34 10.25 -22.13
CA ARG A 23 23.48 8.84 -21.79
C ARG A 23 24.93 8.39 -21.82
N ILE A 24 25.26 7.49 -20.91
CA ILE A 24 26.57 6.88 -20.76
C ILE A 24 26.45 5.39 -21.08
N VAL A 25 27.39 4.89 -21.89
CA VAL A 25 27.42 3.47 -22.27
C VAL A 25 28.02 2.64 -21.14
N VAL A 26 27.27 1.65 -20.65
CA VAL A 26 27.66 0.70 -19.62
C VAL A 26 27.47 -0.71 -20.19
N GLY A 27 28.57 -1.38 -20.51
CA GLY A 27 28.53 -2.68 -21.19
C GLY A 27 27.83 -2.58 -22.54
N LYS A 28 26.62 -3.15 -22.65
CA LYS A 28 25.82 -3.17 -23.89
C LYS A 28 24.63 -2.19 -23.88
N TYR A 29 24.50 -1.37 -22.84
CA TYR A 29 23.33 -0.51 -22.62
C TYR A 29 23.73 0.96 -22.47
N SER A 30 22.90 1.86 -22.99
CA SER A 30 23.04 3.31 -22.87
C SER A 30 22.11 3.83 -21.77
N LEU A 31 22.69 4.24 -20.64
CA LEU A 31 21.96 4.57 -19.42
C LEU A 31 22.05 6.06 -19.09
N ALA A 32 20.97 6.61 -18.53
CA ALA A 32 21.02 7.93 -17.92
C ALA A 32 22.00 7.93 -16.73
N PRO A 33 22.80 8.98 -16.51
CA PRO A 33 23.78 9.04 -15.43
C PRO A 33 23.18 8.74 -14.05
N THR A 34 21.93 9.14 -13.83
CA THR A 34 21.22 8.92 -12.56
C THR A 34 20.94 7.45 -12.23
N LEU A 35 21.14 6.53 -13.19
CA LEU A 35 20.96 5.09 -13.01
C LEU A 35 22.28 4.34 -12.77
N LEU A 36 23.43 4.96 -13.03
CA LEU A 36 24.74 4.30 -12.91
C LEU A 36 24.97 3.67 -11.54
N THR A 37 24.78 4.47 -10.48
CA THR A 37 24.96 4.02 -9.09
C THR A 37 24.00 2.87 -8.76
N ILE A 38 22.76 2.94 -9.26
CA ILE A 38 21.75 1.91 -9.02
C ILE A 38 22.13 0.60 -9.70
N VAL A 39 22.56 0.64 -10.96
CA VAL A 39 22.98 -0.55 -11.71
C VAL A 39 24.16 -1.22 -11.04
N ASN A 40 25.18 -0.46 -10.65
CA ASN A 40 26.35 -1.00 -9.96
C ASN A 40 25.96 -1.65 -8.63
N ASN A 41 25.05 -1.04 -7.88
CA ASN A 41 24.55 -1.60 -6.63
C ASN A 41 23.76 -2.90 -6.86
N ILE A 42 22.88 -2.95 -7.87
CA ILE A 42 22.12 -4.17 -8.18
C ILE A 42 23.07 -5.31 -8.56
N ILE A 43 24.02 -5.07 -9.46
CA ILE A 43 24.98 -6.08 -9.92
C ILE A 43 25.83 -6.59 -8.74
N LYS A 44 26.24 -5.69 -7.84
CA LYS A 44 27.02 -6.04 -6.65
C LYS A 44 26.24 -6.91 -5.67
N VAL A 45 24.93 -6.67 -5.51
CA VAL A 45 24.10 -7.34 -4.50
C VAL A 45 23.47 -8.64 -5.02
N TYR A 46 23.05 -8.67 -6.28
CA TYR A 46 22.18 -9.73 -6.81
C TYR A 46 22.83 -10.58 -7.92
N ASP A 47 24.16 -10.48 -8.08
CA ASP A 47 24.92 -10.98 -9.22
C ASP A 47 24.44 -10.43 -10.57
N ASN A 48 25.14 -10.79 -11.65
CA ASN A 48 24.80 -10.34 -13.00
C ASN A 48 23.48 -11.01 -13.49
N PHE A 49 22.34 -10.42 -13.14
CA PHE A 49 20.99 -10.85 -13.53
C PHE A 49 20.72 -10.83 -15.05
N LEU A 50 21.61 -10.18 -15.82
CA LEU A 50 21.54 -10.07 -17.28
C LEU A 50 22.17 -11.26 -18.00
N ALA A 51 22.98 -12.07 -17.31
CA ALA A 51 23.83 -13.09 -17.93
C ALA A 51 23.06 -14.19 -18.69
N LYS A 52 21.76 -14.36 -18.42
CA LYS A 52 20.92 -15.40 -19.06
C LYS A 52 20.08 -14.92 -20.24
N SER A 53 20.04 -13.61 -20.51
CA SER A 53 19.21 -13.12 -21.63
C SER A 53 19.87 -13.45 -22.97
N LYS A 54 19.10 -14.12 -23.84
CA LYS A 54 19.51 -14.42 -25.23
C LYS A 54 19.05 -13.35 -26.24
N MET A 55 18.36 -12.30 -25.77
CA MET A 55 17.80 -11.26 -26.64
C MET A 55 18.83 -10.21 -27.02
N ASN A 56 18.65 -9.58 -28.18
CA ASN A 56 19.49 -8.48 -28.63
C ASN A 56 19.38 -7.30 -27.62
N PRO A 57 20.51 -6.80 -27.08
CA PRO A 57 20.53 -5.65 -26.17
C PRO A 57 19.69 -4.46 -26.65
N SER A 58 19.71 -4.15 -27.95
CA SER A 58 18.95 -3.02 -28.51
C SER A 58 17.43 -3.20 -28.39
N THR A 59 16.93 -4.44 -28.43
CA THR A 59 15.50 -4.75 -28.32
C THR A 59 15.00 -4.66 -26.88
N ILE A 60 15.87 -4.95 -25.90
CA ILE A 60 15.49 -5.02 -24.48
C ILE A 60 15.94 -3.81 -23.67
N GLU A 61 16.70 -2.89 -24.27
CA GLU A 61 17.27 -1.72 -23.59
C GLU A 61 16.20 -0.89 -22.86
N THR A 62 15.06 -0.63 -23.50
CA THR A 62 13.97 0.15 -22.86
C THR A 62 13.42 -0.57 -21.63
N ILE A 63 13.23 -1.89 -21.70
CA ILE A 63 12.75 -2.70 -20.58
C ILE A 63 13.78 -2.70 -19.44
N TYR A 64 15.06 -2.83 -19.77
CA TYR A 64 16.16 -2.77 -18.82
C TYR A 64 16.25 -1.40 -18.13
N ILE A 65 16.17 -0.30 -18.88
CA ILE A 65 16.19 1.05 -18.31
C ILE A 65 15.01 1.26 -17.36
N MET A 66 13.79 0.83 -17.74
CA MET A 66 12.62 0.92 -16.87
C MET A 66 12.78 0.11 -15.58
N PHE A 67 13.43 -1.05 -15.64
CA PHE A 67 13.76 -1.85 -14.46
C PHE A 67 14.71 -1.12 -13.51
N CYS A 68 15.78 -0.53 -14.05
CA CYS A 68 16.73 0.26 -13.27
C CYS A 68 16.06 1.51 -12.67
N ALA A 69 15.15 2.14 -13.42
CA ALA A 69 14.36 3.28 -12.94
C ALA A 69 13.42 2.89 -11.81
N PHE A 70 12.74 1.74 -11.92
CA PHE A 70 11.99 1.15 -10.82
C PHE A 70 12.87 0.94 -9.58
N PHE A 71 14.04 0.32 -9.74
CA PHE A 71 14.96 0.09 -8.63
C PHE A 71 15.46 1.38 -7.97
N LYS A 72 15.64 2.44 -8.76
CA LYS A 72 15.98 3.76 -8.23
C LYS A 72 14.84 4.34 -7.40
N GLU A 73 13.61 4.23 -7.89
CA GLU A 73 12.44 4.76 -7.17
C GLU A 73 12.23 4.01 -5.86
N ILE A 74 12.26 2.68 -5.87
CA ILE A 74 12.02 1.87 -4.67
C ILE A 74 13.10 2.08 -3.59
N THR A 75 14.35 2.37 -3.97
CA THR A 75 15.41 2.65 -2.98
C THR A 75 15.37 4.07 -2.42
N ASN A 76 14.83 5.03 -3.19
CA ASN A 76 14.83 6.44 -2.80
C ASN A 76 13.49 6.91 -2.21
N LEU A 77 12.40 6.16 -2.44
CA LEU A 77 11.08 6.56 -1.98
C LEU A 77 10.90 6.26 -0.49
N ARG A 78 10.47 7.29 0.24
CA ARG A 78 10.03 7.12 1.63
C ARG A 78 8.74 6.30 1.69
N HIS A 79 8.61 5.48 2.73
CA HIS A 79 7.50 4.52 2.85
C HIS A 79 6.13 5.21 2.84
N GLU A 80 6.02 6.41 3.42
CA GLU A 80 4.77 7.16 3.52
C GLU A 80 4.26 7.68 2.17
N LEU A 81 5.14 7.74 1.15
CA LEU A 81 4.79 8.19 -0.20
C LEU A 81 4.41 7.02 -1.13
N VAL A 82 4.46 5.78 -0.65
CA VAL A 82 4.04 4.61 -1.42
C VAL A 82 2.53 4.65 -1.62
N THR A 83 2.10 4.49 -2.88
CA THR A 83 0.69 4.42 -3.26
C THR A 83 0.42 3.15 -4.06
N GLU A 84 -0.85 2.74 -4.15
CA GLU A 84 -1.24 1.62 -4.99
C GLU A 84 -0.83 1.81 -6.46
N GLY A 85 -0.97 3.03 -6.99
CA GLY A 85 -0.55 3.35 -8.36
C GLY A 85 0.95 3.14 -8.60
N LEU A 86 1.80 3.52 -7.64
CA LEU A 86 3.24 3.27 -7.72
C LEU A 86 3.56 1.77 -7.69
N MET A 87 2.91 1.02 -6.80
CA MET A 87 3.15 -0.42 -6.72
C MET A 87 2.72 -1.16 -7.98
N LEU A 88 1.62 -0.74 -8.62
CA LEU A 88 1.20 -1.28 -9.93
C LEU A 88 2.19 -0.92 -11.04
N LYS A 89 2.70 0.32 -11.06
CA LYS A 89 3.75 0.75 -11.99
C LYS A 89 5.01 -0.12 -11.85
N TRP A 90 5.44 -0.37 -10.62
CA TRP A 90 6.61 -1.18 -10.30
C TRP A 90 6.42 -2.66 -10.65
N ARG A 91 5.24 -3.22 -10.34
CA ARG A 91 4.85 -4.57 -10.73
C ARG A 91 5.01 -4.77 -12.24
N ASP A 92 4.45 -3.85 -13.02
CA ASP A 92 4.47 -3.92 -14.48
C ASP A 92 5.91 -3.85 -15.04
N ALA A 93 6.76 -3.01 -14.44
CA ALA A 93 8.18 -2.93 -14.80
C ALA A 93 8.93 -4.24 -14.52
N ILE A 94 8.71 -4.86 -13.35
CA ILE A 94 9.31 -6.16 -13.00
C ILE A 94 8.80 -7.26 -13.95
N LYS A 95 7.49 -7.29 -14.25
CA LYS A 95 6.90 -8.30 -15.14
C LYS A 95 7.42 -8.22 -16.56
N ASN A 96 7.62 -7.01 -17.10
CA ASN A 96 8.24 -6.83 -18.42
C ASN A 96 9.62 -7.51 -18.50
N VAL A 97 10.38 -7.44 -17.40
CA VAL A 97 11.73 -7.97 -17.29
C VAL A 97 11.73 -9.49 -17.07
N LEU A 98 10.78 -10.01 -16.28
CA LEU A 98 10.56 -11.45 -16.13
C LEU A 98 10.15 -12.10 -17.47
N ARG A 99 9.32 -11.44 -18.28
CA ARG A 99 8.88 -11.93 -19.60
C ARG A 99 10.05 -12.12 -20.58
N ILE A 100 11.11 -11.31 -20.46
CA ILE A 100 12.36 -11.45 -21.23
C ILE A 100 13.40 -12.35 -20.55
N LYS A 101 12.99 -13.14 -19.55
CA LYS A 101 13.76 -14.17 -18.83
C LYS A 101 14.96 -13.64 -18.04
N PHE A 102 14.92 -12.39 -17.57
CA PHE A 102 15.89 -11.91 -16.59
C PHE A 102 15.61 -12.54 -15.23
N LYS A 103 16.67 -12.82 -14.46
CA LYS A 103 16.55 -13.41 -13.12
C LYS A 103 16.31 -12.29 -12.09
N VAL A 104 15.06 -11.83 -11.99
CA VAL A 104 14.67 -10.70 -11.12
C VAL A 104 13.62 -11.06 -10.07
N ASP A 105 13.56 -12.32 -9.66
CA ASP A 105 12.62 -12.80 -8.63
C ASP A 105 12.73 -12.02 -7.32
N PHE A 106 13.96 -11.64 -6.96
CA PHE A 106 14.27 -10.80 -5.80
C PHE A 106 13.52 -9.45 -5.82
N ALA A 107 13.31 -8.88 -7.02
CA ALA A 107 12.59 -7.62 -7.18
C ALA A 107 11.10 -7.80 -6.87
N MET A 108 10.51 -8.91 -7.31
CA MET A 108 9.11 -9.23 -7.01
C MET A 108 8.92 -9.51 -5.53
N GLU A 109 9.84 -10.24 -4.89
CA GLU A 109 9.83 -10.45 -3.44
C GLU A 109 9.93 -9.13 -2.67
N HIS A 110 10.78 -8.21 -3.12
CA HIS A 110 10.90 -6.89 -2.50
C HIS A 110 9.61 -6.08 -2.63
N LEU A 111 8.98 -6.08 -3.82
CA LEU A 111 7.69 -5.43 -4.04
C LEU A 111 6.57 -6.02 -3.18
N LYS A 112 6.56 -7.35 -2.97
CA LYS A 112 5.62 -8.01 -2.05
C LYS A 112 5.78 -7.49 -0.62
N LYS A 113 7.01 -7.37 -0.12
CA LYS A 113 7.29 -6.83 1.23
C LYS A 113 6.75 -5.40 1.39
N ILE A 114 6.99 -4.55 0.39
CA ILE A 114 6.46 -3.17 0.40
C ILE A 114 4.94 -3.16 0.39
N SER A 115 4.32 -4.00 -0.44
CA SER A 115 2.87 -4.10 -0.54
C SER A 115 2.24 -4.58 0.77
N CYS A 116 2.85 -5.55 1.44
CA CYS A 116 2.44 -5.99 2.77
C CYS A 116 2.55 -4.85 3.80
N ALA A 117 3.64 -4.09 3.80
CA ALA A 117 3.83 -2.97 4.71
C ALA A 117 2.79 -1.86 4.48
N TYR A 118 2.52 -1.51 3.21
CA TYR A 118 1.48 -0.55 2.82
C TYR A 118 0.09 -0.99 3.31
N ILE A 119 -0.32 -2.23 2.99
CA ILE A 119 -1.63 -2.76 3.41
C ILE A 119 -1.73 -2.80 4.94
N SER A 120 -0.67 -3.23 5.63
CA SER A 120 -0.64 -3.28 7.10
C SER A 120 -0.81 -1.89 7.72
N SER A 121 -0.23 -0.85 7.11
CA SER A 121 -0.42 0.54 7.53
C SER A 121 -1.88 0.97 7.39
N MET A 122 -2.51 0.70 6.24
CA MET A 122 -3.92 1.00 6.00
C MET A 122 -4.85 0.29 6.99
N GLU A 123 -4.61 -1.00 7.26
CA GLU A 123 -5.44 -1.77 8.18
C GLU A 123 -5.26 -1.29 9.63
N ARG A 124 -4.05 -0.92 10.04
CA ARG A 124 -3.83 -0.29 11.36
C ARG A 124 -4.61 1.00 11.52
N GLN A 125 -4.58 1.87 10.51
CA GLN A 125 -5.32 3.14 10.55
C GLN A 125 -6.84 2.91 10.66
N LYS A 126 -7.38 1.93 9.94
CA LYS A 126 -8.80 1.54 10.06
C LYS A 126 -9.12 1.03 11.46
N LEU A 127 -8.26 0.17 12.01
CA LEU A 127 -8.42 -0.39 13.34
C LEU A 127 -8.41 0.70 14.42
N GLU A 128 -7.48 1.65 14.35
CA GLU A 128 -7.39 2.80 15.26
C GLU A 128 -8.67 3.65 15.19
N ASN A 129 -9.16 3.96 13.99
CA ASN A 129 -10.40 4.71 13.82
C ASN A 129 -11.63 3.99 14.41
N VAL A 130 -11.73 2.67 14.20
CA VAL A 130 -12.78 1.86 14.83
C VAL A 130 -12.65 1.87 16.35
N GLY A 131 -11.42 1.75 16.88
CA GLY A 131 -11.13 1.84 18.32
C GLY A 131 -11.61 3.18 18.92
N LEU A 132 -11.29 4.31 18.26
CA LEU A 132 -11.77 5.63 18.69
C LEU A 132 -13.30 5.73 18.70
N ARG A 133 -13.98 5.13 17.71
CA ARG A 133 -15.45 5.10 17.67
C ARG A 133 -16.04 4.25 18.80
N ILE A 134 -15.42 3.11 19.12
CA ILE A 134 -15.82 2.26 20.24
C ILE A 134 -15.70 3.05 21.55
N SER A 135 -14.54 3.65 21.83
CA SER A 135 -14.35 4.44 23.06
C SER A 135 -15.34 5.59 23.18
N LYS A 136 -15.68 6.25 22.07
CA LYS A 136 -16.71 7.30 22.06
C LYS A 136 -18.11 6.77 22.38
N LEU A 137 -18.46 5.58 21.88
CA LEU A 137 -19.74 4.94 22.17
C LEU A 137 -19.82 4.45 23.62
N GLU A 138 -18.73 3.89 24.16
CA GLU A 138 -18.64 3.47 25.55
C GLU A 138 -18.84 4.64 26.52
N ALA A 139 -18.20 5.78 26.25
CA ALA A 139 -18.39 7.00 27.03
C ALA A 139 -19.86 7.50 27.00
N LYS A 140 -20.49 7.48 25.81
CA LYS A 140 -21.91 7.83 25.67
C LYS A 140 -22.84 6.87 26.41
N LEU A 141 -22.58 5.56 26.31
CA LEU A 141 -23.36 4.54 27.01
C LEU A 141 -23.26 4.71 28.52
N SER A 142 -22.06 5.01 29.03
CA SER A 142 -21.85 5.31 30.45
C SER A 142 -22.68 6.51 30.90
N ALA A 143 -22.66 7.61 30.15
CA ALA A 143 -23.47 8.79 30.44
C ALA A 143 -24.97 8.50 30.43
N MET A 144 -25.46 7.76 29.43
CA MET A 144 -26.88 7.37 29.34
C MET A 144 -27.31 6.46 30.49
N LYS A 145 -26.44 5.55 30.97
CA LYS A 145 -26.74 4.73 32.14
C LYS A 145 -26.91 5.56 33.41
N VAL A 146 -26.07 6.58 33.59
CA VAL A 146 -26.19 7.53 34.72
C VAL A 146 -27.50 8.32 34.62
N GLU A 147 -27.84 8.81 33.43
CA GLU A 147 -29.10 9.53 33.19
C GLU A 147 -30.32 8.64 33.44
N HIS A 148 -30.31 7.41 32.93
CA HIS A 148 -31.36 6.41 33.17
C HIS A 148 -31.55 6.14 34.66
N ALA A 149 -30.47 5.92 35.41
CA ALA A 149 -30.55 5.70 36.86
C ALA A 149 -31.19 6.89 37.59
N LYS A 150 -30.84 8.11 37.19
CA LYS A 150 -31.43 9.33 37.76
C LYS A 150 -32.93 9.44 37.46
N ILE A 151 -33.34 9.24 36.20
CA ILE A 151 -34.75 9.32 35.79
C ILE A 151 -35.56 8.22 36.46
N SER A 152 -35.02 7.00 36.54
CA SER A 152 -35.67 5.86 37.21
C SER A 152 -35.96 6.18 38.68
N GLU A 153 -34.95 6.67 39.41
CA GLU A 153 -35.12 7.04 40.82
C GLU A 153 -36.15 8.17 41.01
N GLN A 154 -36.10 9.20 40.16
CA GLN A 154 -37.04 10.32 40.21
C GLN A 154 -38.48 9.89 39.88
N SER A 155 -38.64 8.95 38.95
CA SER A 155 -39.96 8.52 38.46
C SER A 155 -40.59 7.47 39.36
N LYS A 156 -39.80 6.79 40.21
CA LYS A 156 -40.25 5.68 41.06
C LYS A 156 -41.49 6.00 41.86
N VAL A 157 -41.52 7.14 42.57
CA VAL A 157 -42.67 7.54 43.40
C VAL A 157 -43.94 7.72 42.57
N PHE A 158 -43.82 8.22 41.34
CA PHE A 158 -44.97 8.40 40.44
C PHE A 158 -45.44 7.08 39.84
N ILE A 159 -44.50 6.17 39.52
CA ILE A 159 -44.81 4.83 39.02
C ILE A 159 -45.53 4.03 40.12
N ASP A 160 -44.95 3.98 41.33
CA ASP A 160 -45.52 3.27 42.48
C ASP A 160 -46.94 3.81 42.80
N ALA A 161 -47.12 5.14 42.82
CA ALA A 161 -48.44 5.75 43.06
C ALA A 161 -49.46 5.46 41.95
N ALA A 162 -49.02 5.37 40.69
CA ALA A 162 -49.91 5.01 39.58
C ALA A 162 -50.31 3.53 39.61
N GLU A 163 -49.43 2.64 40.08
CA GLU A 163 -49.72 1.21 40.26
C GLU A 163 -50.69 0.97 41.42
N GLU A 164 -50.58 1.74 42.51
CA GLU A 164 -51.50 1.67 43.66
C GLU A 164 -52.87 2.31 43.38
N PHE A 165 -52.98 3.18 42.37
CA PHE A 165 -54.22 3.86 42.03
C PHE A 165 -55.24 2.87 41.44
N ASN A 166 -56.16 2.40 42.28
CA ASN A 166 -57.26 1.54 41.85
C ASN A 166 -58.28 2.35 41.02
N TRP A 167 -58.32 2.12 39.70
CA TRP A 167 -59.12 2.83 38.69
C TRP A 167 -60.66 2.69 38.84
N ASN A 168 -61.17 2.34 40.01
CA ASN A 168 -62.60 2.22 40.21
C ASN A 168 -63.29 3.59 40.06
N PRO A 169 -64.28 3.72 39.16
CA PRO A 169 -64.98 4.97 38.98
C PRO A 169 -65.80 5.28 40.23
N VAL A 170 -65.62 6.49 40.76
CA VAL A 170 -66.45 7.03 41.85
C VAL A 170 -67.87 7.15 41.30
N ARG A 171 -68.80 6.35 41.83
CA ARG A 171 -70.23 6.38 41.52
C ARG A 171 -70.94 7.46 42.33
#